data_AF-A0A6C0DQ67-F1
#
_entry.id   AF-A0A6C0DQ67-F1
#
_cell.length_a   1.000
_cell.length_b   1.000
_cell.length_c   1.000
_cell.angle_alpha   90.00
_cell.angle_beta   90.00
_cell.angle_gamma   90.00
#
_symmetry.space_group_name_H-M   'P 1'
#
loop_
_entity.id
_entity.type
_entity.pdbx_description
1 polymer ?
#
loop_
_entity_poly.entity_id
_entity_poly.type
_entity_poly.pdbx_seq_one_letter_code
_entity_poly.pdbx_strand_id
1 'polypeptide(L)'
;MSIYLRIAKKEDLPYIAALRREVYVDELEQYSKNLETLPGGQEGEYIVAIEGTTILGFIYMRFGAPYEWQRHIKLSPHIELPQEFEIGRLTVRQSNRHAGIAKALMDASKRWCMTRDWNSSKTICVLAKEELIPTYTKLGLYRVEDDTYTARCGSVTFALMRGKWDMSTSPMRIPVQLVSQSVHGGEGLDTSKDITTIPNVLIADVLDAWFPPSPKIKEAVGEHFDFFTRSSPSTNCTQLIQTIRSSREIPDEKEIVVGSGSSDLIFRALPLWLSSSSKVLLYKHTYSEYPHILKKVIGCQVDLCDEDTVHEWLEKNTYDFVILVNPNSPTGRWIDLVDILQKYSTTNFWVDETYIDFAQKDSLEKTLFPNLYVCKSMSKSYALSGMRVAYLCGPNTMLMDKVKLRTPPWVVSYPAQIAGSIALQEKEYYGKMWEKTKQMKQEIVERLGEKFDVVSGYGNFYVCKTDTIEALYTHMKEKGILIRRIDYGIRIAVRSPEENERILAGLLCF
;
A
#
# COMPACT_ATOMS: atom_id res chain seq x y z
N MET A 1 29.34 17.00 -9.22
CA MET A 1 28.05 16.38 -9.55
C MET A 1 27.70 15.43 -8.42
N SER A 2 26.43 15.34 -8.04
CA SER A 2 26.01 14.56 -6.88
C SER A 2 25.56 13.17 -7.33
N ILE A 3 26.17 12.13 -6.77
CA ILE A 3 25.74 10.74 -6.94
C ILE A 3 24.54 10.52 -6.02
N TYR A 4 23.47 9.90 -6.53
CA TYR A 4 22.29 9.53 -5.74
C TYR A 4 22.00 8.04 -5.86
N LEU A 5 21.38 7.47 -4.82
CA LEU A 5 20.95 6.08 -4.76
C LEU A 5 19.42 6.01 -4.77
N ARG A 6 18.86 5.15 -5.62
CA ARG A 6 17.41 4.87 -5.64
C ARG A 6 17.12 3.43 -6.04
N ILE A 7 15.90 2.99 -5.76
CA ILE A 7 15.37 1.76 -6.34
C ILE A 7 15.29 1.93 -7.86
N ALA A 8 15.72 0.92 -8.58
CA ALA A 8 15.67 0.87 -10.03
C ALA A 8 14.22 0.85 -10.52
N LYS A 9 13.95 1.60 -11.57
CA LYS A 9 12.71 1.63 -12.31
C LYS A 9 12.81 0.67 -13.49
N LYS A 10 11.67 0.39 -14.14
CA LYS A 10 11.63 -0.46 -15.35
C LYS A 10 12.54 0.06 -16.47
N GLU A 11 12.66 1.38 -16.61
CA GLU A 11 13.54 2.07 -17.57
C GLU A 11 15.04 1.84 -17.32
N ASP A 12 15.45 1.46 -16.10
CA ASP A 12 16.86 1.20 -15.78
C ASP A 12 17.33 -0.20 -16.16
N LEU A 13 16.39 -1.14 -16.38
CA LEU A 13 16.71 -2.56 -16.62
C LEU A 13 17.63 -2.79 -17.82
N PRO A 14 17.47 -2.09 -18.98
CA PRO A 14 18.42 -2.23 -20.09
C PRO A 14 19.83 -1.78 -19.73
N TYR A 15 19.98 -0.71 -18.94
CA TYR A 15 21.28 -0.19 -18.50
C TYR A 15 21.95 -1.10 -17.48
N ILE A 16 21.16 -1.68 -16.55
CA ILE A 16 21.65 -2.72 -15.64
C ILE A 16 22.12 -3.95 -16.43
N ALA A 17 21.35 -4.39 -17.43
CA ALA A 17 21.74 -5.51 -18.28
C ALA A 17 23.04 -5.24 -19.06
N ALA A 18 23.22 -4.03 -19.58
CA ALA A 18 24.45 -3.62 -20.25
C ALA A 18 25.65 -3.64 -19.29
N LEU A 19 25.53 -3.04 -18.09
CA LEU A 19 26.60 -3.04 -17.09
C LEU A 19 26.91 -4.46 -16.57
N ARG A 20 25.90 -5.33 -16.46
CA ARG A 20 26.12 -6.75 -16.15
C ARG A 20 26.95 -7.44 -17.23
N ARG A 21 26.71 -7.15 -18.51
CA ARG A 21 27.49 -7.73 -19.61
C ARG A 21 28.93 -7.25 -19.57
N GLU A 22 29.13 -5.94 -19.46
CA GLU A 22 30.44 -5.29 -19.34
C GLU A 22 31.29 -5.96 -18.24
N VAL A 23 30.72 -6.16 -17.04
CA VAL A 23 31.48 -6.71 -15.92
C VAL A 23 31.54 -8.24 -15.94
N TYR A 24 30.43 -8.95 -16.20
CA TYR A 24 30.39 -10.41 -16.00
C TYR A 24 30.87 -11.19 -17.22
N VAL A 25 30.70 -10.64 -18.42
CA VAL A 25 31.15 -11.29 -19.66
C VAL A 25 32.54 -10.78 -20.02
N ASP A 26 32.70 -9.46 -20.14
CA ASP A 26 33.91 -8.91 -20.74
C ASP A 26 35.08 -8.83 -19.76
N GLU A 27 34.82 -8.52 -18.49
CA GLU A 27 35.87 -8.40 -17.47
C GLU A 27 36.12 -9.70 -16.69
N LEU A 28 35.08 -10.30 -16.12
CA LEU A 28 35.23 -11.45 -15.21
C LEU A 28 35.20 -12.81 -15.92
N GLU A 29 34.83 -12.82 -17.20
CA GLU A 29 34.70 -14.03 -18.04
C GLU A 29 33.84 -15.12 -17.39
N GLN A 30 32.75 -14.73 -16.71
CA GLN A 30 31.84 -15.65 -16.02
C GLN A 30 30.89 -16.36 -16.98
N TYR A 31 30.59 -15.74 -18.12
CA TYR A 31 29.66 -16.25 -19.12
C TYR A 31 30.24 -16.11 -20.53
N SER A 32 29.76 -16.94 -21.46
CA SER A 32 30.17 -16.90 -22.86
C SER A 32 29.80 -15.57 -23.53
N LYS A 33 30.68 -15.06 -24.39
CA LYS A 33 30.44 -13.85 -25.20
C LYS A 33 29.23 -13.98 -26.13
N ASN A 34 28.86 -15.20 -26.50
CA ASN A 34 27.71 -15.50 -27.37
C ASN A 34 26.39 -15.62 -26.61
N LEU A 35 26.40 -15.50 -25.28
CA LEU A 35 25.17 -15.58 -24.49
C LEU A 35 24.35 -14.30 -24.69
N GLU A 36 23.13 -14.43 -25.23
CA GLU A 36 22.27 -13.27 -25.51
C GLU A 36 21.78 -12.59 -24.23
N THR A 37 21.30 -13.39 -23.27
CA THR A 37 20.73 -12.90 -22.01
C THR A 37 21.41 -13.54 -20.81
N LEU A 38 21.87 -12.72 -19.86
CA LEU A 38 22.47 -13.20 -18.61
C LEU A 38 21.40 -13.74 -17.64
N PRO A 39 21.63 -14.89 -16.99
CA PRO A 39 20.62 -15.53 -16.15
C PRO A 39 20.28 -14.74 -14.88
N GLY A 40 19.02 -14.87 -14.44
CA GLY A 40 18.50 -14.47 -13.14
C GLY A 40 18.34 -12.96 -12.89
N GLY A 41 17.75 -12.63 -11.74
CA GLY A 41 17.49 -11.27 -11.26
C GLY A 41 16.31 -10.58 -11.94
N GLN A 42 15.34 -11.39 -12.37
CA GLN A 42 14.04 -10.96 -12.88
C GLN A 42 13.02 -10.80 -11.75
N GLU A 43 13.24 -11.44 -10.61
CA GLU A 43 12.28 -11.57 -9.52
C GLU A 43 12.81 -10.91 -8.22
N GLY A 44 13.45 -9.75 -8.34
CA GLY A 44 13.94 -8.97 -7.20
C GLY A 44 14.03 -7.49 -7.53
N GLU A 45 14.55 -6.71 -6.59
CA GLU A 45 14.75 -5.27 -6.73
C GLU A 45 16.23 -4.96 -6.97
N TYR A 46 16.51 -3.84 -7.63
CA TYR A 46 17.86 -3.30 -7.73
C TYR A 46 17.90 -1.93 -7.05
N ILE A 47 18.99 -1.63 -6.36
CA ILE A 47 19.36 -0.24 -6.04
C ILE A 47 20.46 0.15 -7.02
N VAL A 48 20.31 1.32 -7.63
CA VAL A 48 21.24 1.88 -8.61
C VAL A 48 21.90 3.14 -8.06
N ALA A 49 23.19 3.29 -8.33
CA ALA A 49 23.94 4.52 -8.11
C ALA A 49 24.00 5.29 -9.42
N ILE A 50 23.52 6.53 -9.41
CA ILE A 50 23.29 7.32 -10.62
C ILE A 50 24.03 8.66 -10.51
N GLU A 51 24.67 9.05 -11.61
CA GLU A 51 25.16 10.41 -11.85
C GLU A 51 24.57 10.94 -13.16
N GLY A 52 23.75 11.98 -13.07
CA GLY A 52 22.96 12.47 -14.21
C GLY A 52 21.98 11.38 -14.67
N THR A 53 22.18 10.89 -15.90
CA THR A 53 21.42 9.78 -16.49
C THR A 53 22.21 8.46 -16.52
N THR A 54 23.44 8.44 -15.99
CA THR A 54 24.34 7.29 -16.08
C THR A 54 24.27 6.44 -14.82
N ILE A 55 24.02 5.14 -14.98
CA ILE A 55 24.18 4.16 -13.90
C ILE A 55 25.66 3.83 -13.73
N LEU A 56 26.20 4.15 -12.56
CA LEU A 56 27.59 3.89 -12.19
C LEU A 56 27.77 2.51 -11.53
N GLY A 57 26.70 1.98 -10.94
CA GLY A 57 26.68 0.68 -10.29
C GLY A 57 25.29 0.30 -9.80
N PHE A 58 25.13 -0.96 -9.43
CA PHE A 58 23.91 -1.49 -8.83
C PHE A 58 24.19 -2.58 -7.80
N ILE A 59 23.20 -2.87 -6.97
CA ILE A 59 23.14 -4.06 -6.12
C ILE A 59 21.74 -4.67 -6.24
N TYR A 60 21.66 -6.00 -6.27
CA TYR A 60 20.43 -6.76 -6.33
C TYR A 60 20.00 -7.18 -4.93
N MET A 61 18.71 -7.05 -4.62
CA MET A 61 18.13 -7.56 -3.38
C MET A 61 16.83 -8.30 -3.66
N ARG A 62 16.56 -9.35 -2.88
CA ARG A 62 15.32 -10.12 -2.90
C ARG A 62 14.93 -10.48 -1.48
N PHE A 63 13.63 -10.61 -1.25
CA PHE A 63 13.08 -11.20 -0.04
C PHE A 63 12.34 -12.49 -0.38
N GLY A 64 12.68 -13.59 0.31
CA GLY A 64 12.02 -14.89 0.18
C GLY A 64 12.54 -15.78 -0.95
N ALA A 65 12.24 -17.08 -0.83
CA ALA A 65 12.63 -18.14 -1.76
C ALA A 65 11.82 -18.11 -3.08
N PRO A 66 12.27 -18.81 -4.16
CA PRO A 66 13.59 -19.44 -4.32
C PRO A 66 14.70 -18.39 -4.39
N TYR A 67 15.89 -18.74 -3.89
CA TYR A 67 17.04 -17.84 -3.92
C TYR A 67 17.83 -17.98 -5.21
N GLU A 68 18.28 -16.87 -5.80
CA GLU A 68 19.05 -16.89 -7.05
C GLU A 68 20.44 -17.51 -6.86
N TRP A 69 21.07 -17.33 -5.70
CA TRP A 69 22.37 -17.95 -5.40
C TRP A 69 22.34 -19.49 -5.45
N GLN A 70 21.18 -20.13 -5.26
CA GLN A 70 21.03 -21.60 -5.35
C GLN A 70 21.31 -22.13 -6.77
N ARG A 71 21.22 -21.26 -7.79
CA ARG A 71 21.55 -21.62 -9.18
C ARG A 71 23.05 -21.73 -9.43
N HIS A 72 23.87 -21.14 -8.55
CA HIS A 72 25.31 -21.03 -8.73
C HIS A 72 26.10 -21.99 -7.83
N ILE A 73 25.45 -22.59 -6.83
CA ILE A 73 26.06 -23.48 -5.84
C ILE A 73 25.48 -24.90 -5.99
N LYS A 74 26.33 -25.94 -5.89
CA LYS A 74 25.88 -27.34 -5.84
C LYS A 74 25.39 -27.69 -4.43
N LEU A 75 24.08 -27.71 -4.23
CA LEU A 75 23.47 -28.07 -2.94
C LEU A 75 23.45 -29.59 -2.72
N SER A 76 23.88 -30.05 -1.55
CA SER A 76 23.63 -31.41 -1.04
C SER A 76 23.60 -31.44 0.49
N PRO A 77 22.49 -31.82 1.17
CA PRO A 77 21.09 -31.81 0.75
C PRO A 77 20.41 -30.45 0.99
N HIS A 78 19.20 -30.27 0.46
CA HIS A 78 18.42 -29.03 0.50
C HIS A 78 18.28 -28.44 1.92
N ILE A 79 18.97 -27.34 2.17
CA ILE A 79 18.65 -26.49 3.32
C ILE A 79 17.39 -25.71 2.98
N GLU A 80 16.29 -26.02 3.68
CA GLU A 80 15.20 -25.07 3.86
C GLU A 80 15.74 -23.90 4.70
N LEU A 81 16.24 -22.89 4.01
CA LEU A 81 16.62 -21.65 4.68
C LEU A 81 15.34 -20.88 5.01
N PRO A 82 15.23 -20.30 6.23
CA PRO A 82 14.13 -19.41 6.60
C PRO A 82 13.92 -18.31 5.54
N GLN A 83 12.78 -17.59 5.56
CA GLN A 83 12.60 -16.43 4.69
C GLN A 83 13.65 -15.35 4.99
N GLU A 84 14.68 -15.29 4.15
CA GLU A 84 15.87 -14.46 4.30
C GLU A 84 15.92 -13.39 3.21
N PHE A 85 16.72 -12.36 3.46
CA PHE A 85 17.08 -11.40 2.45
C PHE A 85 18.25 -11.94 1.64
N GLU A 86 18.07 -12.06 0.33
CA GLU A 86 19.18 -12.28 -0.58
C GLU A 86 19.72 -10.93 -1.05
N ILE A 87 21.01 -10.71 -0.90
CA ILE A 87 21.70 -9.55 -1.44
C ILE A 87 22.84 -10.07 -2.30
N GLY A 88 22.93 -9.56 -3.52
CA GLY A 88 23.90 -10.06 -4.47
C GLY A 88 24.20 -9.09 -5.58
N ARG A 89 25.08 -9.53 -6.49
CA ARG A 89 25.36 -8.84 -7.76
C ARG A 89 25.79 -7.39 -7.56
N LEU A 90 26.47 -7.08 -6.46
CA LEU A 90 27.09 -5.77 -6.28
C LEU A 90 28.07 -5.54 -7.44
N THR A 91 27.74 -4.56 -8.27
CA THR A 91 28.44 -4.32 -9.53
C THR A 91 28.65 -2.83 -9.68
N VAL A 92 29.90 -2.44 -9.91
CA VAL A 92 30.29 -1.05 -10.12
C VAL A 92 31.18 -1.01 -11.34
N ARG A 93 30.89 -0.08 -12.26
CA ARG A 93 31.68 0.15 -13.47
C ARG A 93 33.14 0.36 -13.09
N GLN A 94 34.06 -0.21 -13.87
CA GLN A 94 35.49 -0.23 -13.54
C GLN A 94 36.06 1.17 -13.24
N SER A 95 35.70 2.16 -14.07
CA SER A 95 36.13 3.56 -13.91
C SER A 95 35.63 4.24 -12.62
N ASN A 96 34.63 3.68 -11.94
CA ASN A 96 33.97 4.30 -10.79
C ASN A 96 34.22 3.57 -9.45
N ARG A 97 35.02 2.49 -9.43
CA ARG A 97 35.24 1.67 -8.21
C ARG A 97 35.94 2.41 -7.07
N HIS A 98 36.75 3.41 -7.39
CA HIS A 98 37.44 4.24 -6.38
C HIS A 98 36.53 5.29 -5.72
N ALA A 99 35.31 5.50 -6.23
CA ALA A 99 34.40 6.54 -5.76
C ALA A 99 33.53 6.12 -4.54
N GLY A 100 33.84 5.00 -3.88
CA GLY A 100 33.08 4.51 -2.73
C GLY A 100 31.66 4.01 -3.04
N ILE A 101 31.28 3.92 -4.31
CA ILE A 101 29.93 3.54 -4.77
C ILE A 101 29.54 2.13 -4.29
N ALA A 102 30.48 1.18 -4.29
CA ALA A 102 30.24 -0.18 -3.83
C ALA A 102 29.78 -0.20 -2.36
N LYS A 103 30.45 0.60 -1.51
CA LYS A 103 30.07 0.78 -0.10
C LYS A 103 28.70 1.43 0.03
N ALA A 104 28.44 2.48 -0.75
CA ALA A 104 27.18 3.20 -0.74
C ALA A 104 25.98 2.29 -1.13
N LEU A 105 26.15 1.46 -2.16
CA LEU A 105 25.16 0.46 -2.57
C LEU A 105 24.94 -0.60 -1.49
N MET A 106 26.00 -1.08 -0.85
CA MET A 106 25.91 -2.03 0.25
C MET A 106 25.13 -1.44 1.43
N ASP A 107 25.44 -0.22 1.85
CA ASP A 107 24.72 0.48 2.91
C ASP A 107 23.25 0.74 2.54
N ALA A 108 22.95 1.03 1.27
CA ALA A 108 21.58 1.18 0.81
C ALA A 108 20.80 -0.14 0.84
N SER A 109 21.44 -1.27 0.51
CA SER A 109 20.82 -2.60 0.66
C SER A 109 20.53 -2.95 2.12
N LYS A 110 21.37 -2.46 3.05
CA LYS A 110 21.16 -2.55 4.50
C LYS A 110 19.87 -1.84 4.90
N ARG A 111 19.71 -0.58 4.49
CA ARG A 111 18.48 0.22 4.73
C ARG A 111 17.26 -0.43 4.09
N TRP A 112 17.40 -0.96 2.88
CA TRP A 112 16.33 -1.67 2.20
C TRP A 112 15.82 -2.87 3.02
N CYS A 113 16.73 -3.66 3.61
CA CYS A 113 16.36 -4.74 4.54
C CYS A 113 15.64 -4.19 5.78
N MET A 114 16.17 -3.12 6.40
CA MET A 114 15.57 -2.50 7.60
C MET A 114 14.12 -2.04 7.36
N THR A 115 13.81 -1.49 6.19
CA THR A 115 12.44 -1.04 5.88
C THR A 115 11.43 -2.19 5.78
N ARG A 116 11.90 -3.44 5.65
CA ARG A 116 11.07 -4.66 5.50
C ARG A 116 11.18 -5.60 6.70
N ASP A 117 12.05 -5.28 7.66
CA ASP A 117 12.25 -6.00 8.92
C ASP A 117 12.93 -5.07 9.92
N TRP A 118 12.14 -4.17 10.51
CA TRP A 118 12.62 -3.15 11.44
C TRP A 118 13.31 -3.74 12.68
N ASN A 119 12.91 -4.94 13.09
CA ASN A 119 13.44 -5.61 14.27
C ASN A 119 14.73 -6.42 13.98
N SER A 120 15.25 -6.40 12.75
CA SER A 120 16.41 -7.21 12.33
C SER A 120 16.26 -8.68 12.75
N SER A 121 15.03 -9.20 12.67
CA SER A 121 14.69 -10.56 13.06
C SER A 121 15.19 -11.58 12.04
N LYS A 122 15.25 -11.19 10.77
CA LYS A 122 15.60 -12.00 9.60
C LYS A 122 17.10 -12.00 9.34
N THR A 123 17.54 -13.06 8.68
CA THR A 123 18.93 -13.28 8.28
C THR A 123 19.14 -12.82 6.84
N ILE A 124 20.35 -12.37 6.53
CA ILE A 124 20.79 -12.00 5.18
C ILE A 124 21.68 -13.11 4.64
N CYS A 125 21.48 -13.46 3.38
CA CYS A 125 22.35 -14.32 2.58
C CYS A 125 22.99 -13.54 1.44
N VAL A 126 24.29 -13.73 1.26
CA VAL A 126 25.07 -13.12 0.19
C VAL A 126 25.96 -14.17 -0.44
N LEU A 127 25.91 -14.30 -1.75
CA LEU A 127 26.95 -14.98 -2.49
C LEU A 127 28.13 -14.02 -2.71
N ALA A 128 29.07 -14.00 -1.77
CA ALA A 128 30.16 -13.04 -1.74
C ALA A 128 31.34 -13.55 -2.57
N LYS A 129 31.96 -12.67 -3.36
CA LYS A 129 33.29 -12.96 -3.92
C LYS A 129 34.27 -13.17 -2.77
N GLU A 130 35.19 -14.12 -2.92
CA GLU A 130 36.19 -14.47 -1.89
C GLU A 130 36.95 -13.21 -1.39
N GLU A 131 37.36 -12.34 -2.31
CA GLU A 131 38.05 -11.07 -2.03
C GLU A 131 37.24 -10.06 -1.20
N LEU A 132 35.91 -10.17 -1.21
CA LEU A 132 34.99 -9.28 -0.50
C LEU A 132 34.53 -9.83 0.85
N ILE A 133 34.87 -11.08 1.19
CA ILE A 133 34.48 -11.70 2.47
C ILE A 133 34.80 -10.79 3.68
N PRO A 134 36.00 -10.19 3.82
CA PRO A 134 36.29 -9.31 4.95
C PRO A 134 35.35 -8.10 5.07
N THR A 135 34.80 -7.62 3.94
CA THR A 135 33.84 -6.52 3.94
C THR A 135 32.50 -6.96 4.54
N TYR A 136 32.00 -8.14 4.14
CA TYR A 136 30.77 -8.69 4.68
C TYR A 136 30.91 -9.12 6.15
N THR A 137 32.08 -9.61 6.55
CA THR A 137 32.38 -9.92 7.96
C THR A 137 32.31 -8.70 8.87
N LYS A 138 32.88 -7.57 8.44
CA LYS A 138 32.75 -6.30 9.18
C LYS A 138 31.32 -5.80 9.30
N LEU A 139 30.43 -6.30 8.44
CA LEU A 139 29.02 -5.94 8.46
C LEU A 139 28.16 -6.97 9.22
N GLY A 140 28.76 -7.95 9.90
CA GLY A 140 28.06 -8.92 10.75
C GLY A 140 27.68 -10.24 10.06
N LEU A 141 28.13 -10.46 8.83
CA LEU A 141 27.90 -11.74 8.13
C LEU A 141 29.08 -12.68 8.35
N TYR A 142 28.82 -13.97 8.51
CA TYR A 142 29.84 -15.02 8.63
C TYR A 142 29.78 -15.94 7.41
N ARG A 143 30.93 -16.53 7.07
CA ARG A 143 31.01 -17.54 5.99
C ARG A 143 30.31 -18.81 6.47
N VAL A 144 29.51 -19.43 5.62
CA VAL A 144 28.97 -20.76 5.90
C VAL A 144 30.11 -21.78 5.71
N GLU A 145 30.53 -22.43 6.80
CA GLU A 145 31.67 -23.36 6.82
C GLU A 145 31.28 -24.73 6.25
N ASP A 146 31.13 -24.81 4.92
CA ASP A 146 31.00 -26.05 4.17
C ASP A 146 31.38 -25.78 2.69
N ASP A 147 32.30 -26.59 2.15
CA ASP A 147 32.85 -26.44 0.79
C ASP A 147 31.78 -26.58 -0.30
N THR A 148 30.65 -27.23 0.00
CA THR A 148 29.49 -27.29 -0.91
C THR A 148 28.85 -25.93 -1.16
N TYR A 149 29.12 -24.91 -0.33
CA TYR A 149 28.64 -23.52 -0.49
C TYR A 149 29.67 -22.57 -1.09
N THR A 150 30.72 -23.13 -1.70
CA THR A 150 31.69 -22.38 -2.51
C THR A 150 31.46 -22.69 -3.99
N ALA A 151 31.42 -21.67 -4.83
CA ALA A 151 31.22 -21.81 -6.27
C ALA A 151 32.30 -21.06 -7.05
N ARG A 152 32.88 -21.71 -8.06
CA ARG A 152 33.77 -21.05 -9.01
C ARG A 152 33.03 -20.79 -10.31
N CYS A 153 33.01 -19.53 -10.74
CA CYS A 153 32.40 -19.11 -12.00
C CYS A 153 33.38 -18.18 -12.73
N GLY A 154 33.91 -18.65 -13.86
CA GLY A 154 35.00 -17.98 -14.58
C GLY A 154 36.25 -17.85 -13.71
N SER A 155 36.77 -16.61 -13.65
CA SER A 155 37.94 -16.24 -12.84
C SER A 155 37.64 -16.03 -11.35
N VAL A 156 36.37 -16.11 -10.94
CA VAL A 156 35.92 -15.68 -9.60
C VAL A 156 35.47 -16.88 -8.76
N THR A 157 35.91 -16.91 -7.51
CA THR A 157 35.40 -17.81 -6.47
C THR A 157 34.44 -17.05 -5.57
N PHE A 158 33.29 -17.67 -5.30
CA PHE A 158 32.25 -17.16 -4.42
C PHE A 158 32.06 -18.08 -3.23
N ALA A 159 31.76 -17.51 -2.06
CA ALA A 159 31.36 -18.22 -0.87
C ALA A 159 30.02 -17.67 -0.37
N LEU A 160 29.14 -18.56 0.11
CA LEU A 160 27.92 -18.14 0.78
C LEU A 160 28.26 -17.52 2.15
N MET A 161 27.77 -16.31 2.36
CA MET A 161 27.81 -15.61 3.64
C MET A 161 26.40 -15.44 4.17
N ARG A 162 26.24 -15.64 5.49
CA ARG A 162 24.97 -15.58 6.19
C ARG A 162 25.13 -14.80 7.50
N GLY A 163 24.11 -14.07 7.94
CA GLY A 163 24.14 -13.42 9.25
C GLY A 163 23.16 -12.27 9.37
N LYS A 164 23.32 -11.47 10.43
CA LYS A 164 22.54 -10.25 10.64
C LYS A 164 23.44 -9.06 10.40
N TRP A 165 22.87 -8.00 9.83
CA TRP A 165 23.57 -6.75 9.68
C TRP A 165 23.98 -6.18 11.06
N ASP A 166 25.27 -5.89 11.26
CA ASP A 166 25.75 -5.16 12.43
C ASP A 166 25.28 -3.70 12.35
N MET A 167 24.36 -3.31 13.22
CA MET A 167 23.70 -2.01 13.19
C MET A 167 24.55 -0.87 13.74
N SER A 168 25.68 -1.16 14.40
CA SER A 168 26.55 -0.15 15.00
C SER A 168 27.42 0.61 13.98
N THR A 169 27.54 0.10 12.75
CA THR A 169 28.59 0.50 11.80
C THR A 169 28.15 1.39 10.63
N SER A 170 26.97 2.04 10.64
CA SER A 170 26.50 2.82 9.48
C SER A 170 26.46 4.34 9.68
N PRO A 171 27.59 5.06 9.58
CA PRO A 171 27.64 6.52 9.68
C PRO A 171 27.72 7.19 8.29
N MET A 172 26.80 6.91 7.35
CA MET A 172 26.80 7.62 6.04
C MET A 172 25.54 8.45 5.78
N ARG A 173 25.78 9.75 5.53
CA ARG A 173 24.81 10.80 5.17
C ARG A 173 24.46 10.81 3.67
N ILE A 174 24.45 9.66 2.98
CA ILE A 174 23.95 9.61 1.60
C ILE A 174 22.42 9.55 1.67
N PRO A 175 21.69 10.52 1.08
CA PRO A 175 20.24 10.46 1.00
C PRO A 175 19.84 9.28 0.12
N VAL A 176 19.11 8.33 0.70
CA VAL A 176 18.48 7.23 -0.04
C VAL A 176 17.01 7.59 -0.18
N GLN A 177 16.55 7.76 -1.41
CA GLN A 177 15.15 8.07 -1.67
C GLN A 177 14.39 6.76 -1.88
N LEU A 178 13.81 6.24 -0.80
CA LEU A 178 12.83 5.15 -0.87
C LEU A 178 11.45 5.80 -1.07
N VAL A 179 10.97 5.81 -2.31
CA VAL A 179 9.65 6.34 -2.63
C VAL A 179 8.61 5.26 -2.34
N SER A 180 7.52 5.63 -1.65
CA SER A 180 6.39 4.73 -1.45
C SER A 180 5.85 4.24 -2.81
N GLN A 181 5.61 2.94 -2.93
CA GLN A 181 4.95 2.35 -4.09
C GLN A 181 3.42 2.37 -3.96
N SER A 182 2.86 3.05 -2.95
CA SER A 182 1.40 3.16 -2.81
C SER A 182 0.82 4.00 -3.95
N VAL A 183 -0.19 3.47 -4.63
CA VAL A 183 -0.80 4.12 -5.81
C VAL A 183 -2.19 4.62 -5.44
N HIS A 184 -2.36 5.94 -5.34
CA HIS A 184 -3.64 6.61 -5.10
C HIS A 184 -4.00 7.56 -6.26
N GLY A 185 -5.23 8.09 -6.25
CA GLY A 185 -5.60 9.23 -7.10
C GLY A 185 -5.26 10.55 -6.39
N GLY A 186 -5.60 11.68 -7.01
CA GLY A 186 -5.47 13.00 -6.41
C GLY A 186 -4.24 13.81 -6.87
N GLU A 187 -3.43 13.27 -7.78
CA GLU A 187 -2.34 14.01 -8.45
C GLU A 187 -2.85 15.27 -9.15
N GLY A 188 -4.16 15.34 -9.47
CA GLY A 188 -4.81 16.53 -10.00
C GLY A 188 -4.70 17.77 -9.11
N LEU A 189 -4.61 17.61 -7.78
CA LEU A 189 -4.44 18.73 -6.85
C LEU A 189 -3.01 19.28 -6.84
N ASP A 190 -2.01 18.45 -7.15
CA ASP A 190 -0.59 18.85 -7.25
C ASP A 190 -0.28 19.65 -8.53
N THR A 191 -1.30 19.88 -9.38
CA THR A 191 -1.15 20.66 -10.61
C THR A 191 -1.18 22.18 -10.38
N SER A 192 -1.67 22.63 -9.22
CA SER A 192 -1.70 24.06 -8.90
C SER A 192 -0.36 24.53 -8.31
N LYS A 193 0.13 25.67 -8.79
CA LYS A 193 1.28 26.37 -8.20
C LYS A 193 0.90 27.16 -6.93
N ASP A 194 -0.39 27.42 -6.74
CA ASP A 194 -0.92 28.14 -5.58
C ASP A 194 -1.89 27.23 -4.81
N ILE A 195 -1.47 26.83 -3.61
CA ILE A 195 -2.21 25.92 -2.72
C ILE A 195 -3.57 26.49 -2.28
N THR A 196 -3.78 27.80 -2.41
CA THR A 196 -5.05 28.46 -2.03
C THR A 196 -6.09 28.46 -3.14
N THR A 197 -5.71 28.07 -4.36
CA THR A 197 -6.61 28.04 -5.53
C THR A 197 -7.17 26.65 -5.78
N ILE A 198 -8.47 26.57 -6.05
CA ILE A 198 -9.11 25.32 -6.47
C ILE A 198 -8.73 25.06 -7.94
N PRO A 199 -8.12 23.90 -8.26
CA PRO A 199 -7.75 23.60 -9.64
C PRO A 199 -8.95 23.60 -10.59
N ASN A 200 -8.79 24.15 -11.79
CA ASN A 200 -9.82 24.12 -12.85
C ASN A 200 -9.82 22.78 -13.61
N VAL A 201 -9.81 21.67 -12.87
CA VAL A 201 -9.80 20.30 -13.40
C VAL A 201 -10.91 19.52 -12.68
N LEU A 202 -11.67 18.73 -13.43
CA LEU A 202 -12.70 17.87 -12.84
C LEU A 202 -12.03 16.59 -12.33
N ILE A 203 -11.97 16.43 -11.01
CA ILE A 203 -11.31 15.32 -10.33
C ILE A 203 -12.36 14.25 -9.97
N ALA A 204 -12.43 13.18 -10.77
CA ALA A 204 -13.32 12.03 -10.56
C ALA A 204 -12.57 10.70 -10.36
N ASP A 205 -11.24 10.73 -10.25
CA ASP A 205 -10.39 9.57 -9.92
C ASP A 205 -10.37 9.28 -8.42
N VAL A 206 -10.49 10.33 -7.60
CA VAL A 206 -10.70 10.26 -6.15
C VAL A 206 -12.19 10.23 -5.84
N LEU A 207 -12.57 9.30 -4.96
CA LEU A 207 -13.98 9.05 -4.61
C LEU A 207 -14.51 10.03 -3.55
N ASP A 208 -14.19 11.32 -3.67
CA ASP A 208 -14.67 12.34 -2.74
C ASP A 208 -16.17 12.61 -2.92
N ALA A 209 -16.82 13.09 -1.85
CA ALA A 209 -18.22 13.49 -1.90
C ALA A 209 -18.42 14.65 -2.89
N TRP A 210 -19.53 14.63 -3.62
CA TRP A 210 -19.93 15.72 -4.51
C TRP A 210 -20.65 16.85 -3.78
N PHE A 211 -21.12 16.58 -2.56
CA PHE A 211 -21.86 17.50 -1.70
C PHE A 211 -20.96 18.06 -0.60
N PRO A 212 -21.27 19.26 -0.08
CA PRO A 212 -20.54 19.82 1.06
C PRO A 212 -20.84 19.06 2.36
N PRO A 213 -19.97 19.15 3.39
CA PRO A 213 -20.32 18.69 4.73
C PRO A 213 -21.55 19.44 5.28
N SER A 214 -22.18 18.93 6.35
CA SER A 214 -23.33 19.60 6.98
C SER A 214 -23.01 21.08 7.25
N PRO A 215 -23.93 22.03 6.94
CA PRO A 215 -23.74 23.44 7.25
C PRO A 215 -23.37 23.72 8.71
N LYS A 216 -23.84 22.90 9.66
CA LYS A 216 -23.49 23.00 11.07
C LYS A 216 -21.99 22.80 11.35
N ILE A 217 -21.30 22.02 10.52
CA ILE A 217 -19.85 21.85 10.61
C ILE A 217 -19.15 23.13 10.19
N LYS A 218 -19.62 23.76 9.10
CA LYS A 218 -19.05 25.02 8.62
C LYS A 218 -19.25 26.14 9.63
N GLU A 219 -20.42 26.22 10.24
CA GLU A 219 -20.73 27.14 11.34
C GLU A 219 -19.81 26.89 12.54
N ALA A 220 -19.84 25.68 13.12
CA ALA A 220 -19.08 25.37 14.32
C ALA A 220 -17.56 25.54 14.16
N VAL A 221 -16.99 25.08 13.03
CA VAL A 221 -15.55 25.22 12.75
C VAL A 221 -15.20 26.66 12.39
N GLY A 222 -16.09 27.37 11.68
CA GLY A 222 -15.88 28.75 11.25
C GLY A 222 -15.92 29.75 12.40
N GLU A 223 -16.91 29.63 13.29
CA GLU A 223 -17.09 30.53 14.46
C GLU A 223 -15.90 30.51 15.42
N HIS A 224 -15.21 29.37 15.52
CA HIS A 224 -14.10 29.16 16.45
C HIS A 224 -12.79 28.82 15.75
N PHE A 225 -12.64 29.21 14.48
CA PHE A 225 -11.47 28.86 13.65
C PHE A 225 -10.13 29.22 14.33
N ASP A 226 -10.00 30.44 14.84
CA ASP A 226 -8.77 30.91 15.50
C ASP A 226 -8.43 30.09 16.75
N PHE A 227 -9.45 29.65 17.50
CA PHE A 227 -9.24 28.82 18.68
C PHE A 227 -8.76 27.42 18.30
N PHE A 228 -9.42 26.78 17.32
CA PHE A 228 -9.08 25.42 16.88
C PHE A 228 -7.73 25.32 16.16
N THR A 229 -7.27 26.40 15.55
CA THR A 229 -5.96 26.45 14.90
C THR A 229 -4.82 26.73 15.88
N ARG A 230 -5.08 27.46 16.97
CA ARG A 230 -4.08 27.76 18.02
C ARG A 230 -3.97 26.70 19.11
N SER A 231 -5.04 25.93 19.36
CA SER A 231 -5.14 25.04 20.52
C SER A 231 -4.96 23.58 20.14
N SER A 232 -4.13 22.85 20.89
CA SER A 232 -4.02 21.41 20.72
C SER A 232 -5.33 20.70 21.09
N PRO A 233 -5.75 19.65 20.36
CA PRO A 233 -6.95 18.91 20.72
C PRO A 233 -6.77 18.07 21.99
N SER A 234 -7.84 17.40 22.42
CA SER A 234 -7.72 16.33 23.43
C SER A 234 -6.78 15.23 22.94
N THR A 235 -5.82 14.83 23.78
CA THR A 235 -4.86 13.76 23.46
C THR A 235 -5.54 12.42 23.20
N ASN A 236 -6.66 12.16 23.89
CA ASN A 236 -7.38 10.89 23.87
C ASN A 236 -8.60 10.89 22.94
N CYS A 237 -8.92 12.03 22.30
CA CYS A 237 -10.11 12.17 21.44
C CYS A 237 -11.43 11.72 22.13
N THR A 238 -11.53 11.88 23.46
CA THR A 238 -12.58 11.26 24.28
C THR A 238 -13.99 11.62 23.81
N GLN A 239 -14.24 12.89 23.51
CA GLN A 239 -15.55 13.36 23.04
C GLN A 239 -15.93 12.77 21.67
N LEU A 240 -14.97 12.69 20.75
CA LEU A 240 -15.19 12.05 19.44
C LEU A 240 -15.50 10.57 19.61
N ILE A 241 -14.75 9.84 20.46
CA ILE A 241 -14.99 8.42 20.74
C ILE A 241 -16.39 8.20 21.34
N GLN A 242 -16.79 9.02 22.32
CA GLN A 242 -18.13 8.96 22.92
C GLN A 242 -19.23 9.24 21.90
N THR A 243 -19.02 10.20 21.00
CA THR A 243 -19.97 10.53 19.92
C THR A 243 -20.06 9.41 18.90
N ILE A 244 -18.94 8.79 18.51
CA ILE A 244 -18.93 7.60 17.66
C ILE A 244 -19.73 6.48 18.31
N ARG A 245 -19.40 6.13 19.57
CA ARG A 245 -20.07 5.05 20.30
C ARG A 245 -21.59 5.24 20.34
N SER A 246 -22.04 6.41 20.77
CA SER A 246 -23.47 6.72 20.90
C SER A 246 -24.19 6.80 19.55
N SER A 247 -23.61 7.50 18.56
CA SER A 247 -24.27 7.72 17.27
C SER A 247 -24.36 6.46 16.42
N ARG A 248 -23.36 5.57 16.54
CA ARG A 248 -23.25 4.29 15.83
C ARG A 248 -23.76 3.09 16.63
N GLU A 249 -24.16 3.29 17.89
CA GLU A 249 -24.67 2.24 18.78
C GLU A 249 -23.65 1.09 18.92
N ILE A 250 -22.37 1.43 19.09
CA ILE A 250 -21.30 0.45 19.25
C ILE A 250 -21.34 -0.11 20.68
N PRO A 251 -21.42 -1.44 20.87
CA PRO A 251 -21.48 -2.07 22.20
C PRO A 251 -20.25 -1.76 23.07
N ASP A 252 -20.45 -1.67 24.39
CA ASP A 252 -19.40 -1.33 25.36
C ASP A 252 -18.26 -2.36 25.42
N GLU A 253 -18.52 -3.60 25.00
CA GLU A 253 -17.54 -4.68 24.87
C GLU A 253 -16.53 -4.44 23.74
N LYS A 254 -16.83 -3.52 22.82
CA LYS A 254 -15.92 -3.10 21.76
C LYS A 254 -15.12 -1.88 22.16
N GLU A 255 -13.84 -1.92 21.80
CA GLU A 255 -12.95 -0.78 21.88
C GLU A 255 -13.00 0.05 20.60
N ILE A 256 -12.75 1.35 20.73
CA ILE A 256 -12.71 2.29 19.61
C ILE A 256 -11.36 3.00 19.62
N VAL A 257 -10.70 3.01 18.47
CA VAL A 257 -9.48 3.79 18.23
C VAL A 257 -9.73 4.71 17.04
N VAL A 258 -9.46 6.00 17.21
CA VAL A 258 -9.56 6.98 16.13
C VAL A 258 -8.24 7.12 15.38
N GLY A 259 -8.32 7.62 14.14
CA GLY A 259 -7.15 7.86 13.31
C GLY A 259 -7.35 8.99 12.30
N SER A 260 -6.21 9.48 11.80
CA SER A 260 -6.12 10.54 10.79
C SER A 260 -6.50 10.04 9.38
N GLY A 261 -7.74 9.53 9.26
CA GLY A 261 -8.20 8.75 8.12
C GLY A 261 -7.89 7.27 8.26
N SER A 262 -8.56 6.43 7.46
CA SER A 262 -8.43 4.97 7.55
C SER A 262 -7.01 4.50 7.26
N SER A 263 -6.27 5.21 6.40
CA SER A 263 -4.87 4.88 6.12
C SER A 263 -3.97 4.94 7.35
N ASP A 264 -4.15 5.90 8.26
CA ASP A 264 -3.42 5.89 9.54
C ASP A 264 -3.71 4.59 10.30
N LEU A 265 -4.99 4.20 10.42
CA LEU A 265 -5.36 2.98 11.14
C LEU A 265 -4.83 1.72 10.46
N ILE A 266 -4.85 1.63 9.13
CA ILE A 266 -4.30 0.52 8.35
C ILE A 266 -2.79 0.40 8.61
N PHE A 267 -2.05 1.50 8.45
CA PHE A 267 -0.60 1.54 8.64
C PHE A 267 -0.13 1.44 10.08
N ARG A 268 -1.00 1.74 11.04
CA ARG A 268 -0.70 1.64 12.47
C ARG A 268 -1.09 0.30 13.05
N ALA A 269 -2.22 -0.27 12.66
CA ALA A 269 -2.73 -1.51 13.25
C ALA A 269 -2.12 -2.76 12.62
N LEU A 270 -2.16 -2.88 11.29
CA LEU A 270 -1.77 -4.13 10.62
C LEU A 270 -0.32 -4.54 10.89
N PRO A 271 0.69 -3.64 10.90
CA PRO A 271 2.07 -4.03 11.24
C PRO A 271 2.28 -4.43 12.70
N LEU A 272 1.34 -4.12 13.60
CA LEU A 272 1.39 -4.57 15.01
C LEU A 272 0.75 -5.94 15.20
N TRP A 273 -0.09 -6.36 14.25
CA TRP A 273 -0.92 -7.56 14.33
C TRP A 273 -0.38 -8.69 13.46
N LEU A 274 0.31 -8.35 12.38
CA LEU A 274 0.78 -9.27 11.36
C LEU A 274 2.30 -9.23 11.21
N SER A 275 2.87 -10.33 10.74
CA SER A 275 4.28 -10.45 10.38
C SER A 275 4.42 -11.12 9.00
N SER A 276 5.64 -11.28 8.51
CA SER A 276 5.87 -12.02 7.26
C SER A 276 5.54 -13.51 7.32
N SER A 277 5.33 -14.07 8.53
CA SER A 277 4.81 -15.44 8.67
C SER A 277 3.28 -15.51 8.62
N SER A 278 2.58 -14.39 8.69
CA SER A 278 1.12 -14.37 8.67
C SER A 278 0.56 -14.71 7.29
N LYS A 279 -0.46 -15.56 7.25
CA LYS A 279 -1.24 -15.89 6.05
C LYS A 279 -2.54 -15.08 6.05
N VAL A 280 -2.75 -14.30 4.98
CA VAL A 280 -3.86 -13.36 4.86
C VAL A 280 -4.65 -13.61 3.58
N LEU A 281 -5.98 -13.60 3.68
CA LEU A 281 -6.87 -13.64 2.51
C LEU A 281 -7.32 -12.22 2.14
N LEU A 282 -7.24 -11.89 0.86
CA LEU A 282 -7.72 -10.65 0.27
C LEU A 282 -8.61 -10.91 -0.94
N TYR A 283 -9.45 -9.93 -1.29
CA TYR A 283 -9.98 -9.85 -2.64
C TYR A 283 -8.90 -9.54 -3.67
N LYS A 284 -8.99 -10.17 -4.83
CA LYS A 284 -8.10 -9.94 -5.97
C LYS A 284 -8.12 -8.49 -6.43
N HIS A 285 -9.33 -7.93 -6.60
CA HIS A 285 -9.53 -6.53 -6.97
C HIS A 285 -10.14 -5.77 -5.78
N THR A 286 -9.30 -4.98 -5.09
CA THR A 286 -9.74 -4.19 -3.93
C THR A 286 -8.93 -2.92 -3.75
N TYR A 287 -9.12 -2.22 -2.63
CA TYR A 287 -8.38 -1.01 -2.29
C TYR A 287 -6.87 -1.28 -2.24
N SER A 288 -6.11 -0.59 -3.09
CA SER A 288 -4.69 -0.85 -3.38
C SER A 288 -3.77 -0.74 -2.16
N GLU A 289 -4.22 -0.08 -1.10
CA GLU A 289 -3.45 0.09 0.13
C GLU A 289 -3.24 -1.24 0.88
N TYR A 290 -4.24 -2.14 0.87
CA TYR A 290 -4.15 -3.45 1.53
C TYR A 290 -3.08 -4.37 0.91
N PRO A 291 -3.06 -4.63 -0.41
CA PRO A 291 -1.97 -5.43 -0.99
C PRO A 291 -0.62 -4.74 -0.84
N HIS A 292 -0.56 -3.40 -0.87
CA HIS A 292 0.68 -2.66 -0.63
C HIS A 292 1.22 -2.91 0.78
N ILE A 293 0.43 -2.65 1.83
CA ILE A 293 0.91 -2.81 3.21
C ILE A 293 1.21 -4.28 3.53
N LEU A 294 0.35 -5.22 3.13
CA LEU A 294 0.53 -6.63 3.44
C LEU A 294 1.72 -7.24 2.69
N LYS A 295 1.84 -7.03 1.38
CA LYS A 295 2.89 -7.67 0.57
C LYS A 295 4.22 -6.92 0.58
N LYS A 296 4.20 -5.57 0.65
CA LYS A 296 5.40 -4.75 0.48
C LYS A 296 5.97 -4.20 1.77
N VAL A 297 5.12 -3.86 2.74
CA VAL A 297 5.55 -3.30 4.03
C VAL A 297 5.77 -4.40 5.06
N ILE A 298 4.77 -5.27 5.28
CA ILE A 298 4.82 -6.33 6.29
C ILE A 298 5.48 -7.61 5.71
N GLY A 299 5.16 -7.94 4.46
CA GLY A 299 5.66 -9.12 3.77
C GLY A 299 4.89 -10.41 4.08
N CYS A 300 3.58 -10.31 4.35
CA CYS A 300 2.69 -11.45 4.60
C CYS A 300 2.59 -12.40 3.41
N GLN A 301 2.20 -13.66 3.67
CA GLN A 301 1.71 -14.58 2.65
C GLN A 301 0.27 -14.20 2.32
N VAL A 302 0.00 -13.75 1.09
CA VAL A 302 -1.32 -13.22 0.71
C VAL A 302 -1.94 -14.05 -0.40
N ASP A 303 -3.05 -14.71 -0.09
CA ASP A 303 -3.92 -15.35 -1.07
C ASP A 303 -4.96 -14.35 -1.59
N LEU A 304 -5.33 -14.49 -2.87
CA LEU A 304 -6.31 -13.64 -3.53
C LEU A 304 -7.50 -14.48 -3.96
N CYS A 305 -8.71 -14.04 -3.60
CA CYS A 305 -9.96 -14.64 -4.02
C CYS A 305 -10.85 -13.64 -4.76
N ASP A 306 -11.79 -14.16 -5.53
CA ASP A 306 -12.91 -13.34 -6.03
C ASP A 306 -13.99 -13.24 -4.94
N GLU A 307 -14.78 -12.18 -4.97
CA GLU A 307 -15.76 -11.85 -3.93
C GLU A 307 -16.76 -12.99 -3.65
N ASP A 308 -17.10 -13.77 -4.68
CA ASP A 308 -18.05 -14.90 -4.60
C ASP A 308 -17.43 -16.19 -4.08
N THR A 309 -16.11 -16.24 -3.93
CA THR A 309 -15.37 -17.47 -3.61
C THR A 309 -14.77 -17.48 -2.20
N VAL A 310 -15.01 -16.43 -1.39
CA VAL A 310 -14.45 -16.29 -0.04
C VAL A 310 -14.70 -17.53 0.81
N HIS A 311 -15.93 -18.04 0.79
CA HIS A 311 -16.30 -19.25 1.54
C HIS A 311 -15.44 -20.45 1.13
N GLU A 312 -15.30 -20.72 -0.17
CA GLU A 312 -14.53 -21.86 -0.67
C GLU A 312 -13.06 -21.80 -0.26
N TRP A 313 -12.49 -20.59 -0.25
CA TRP A 313 -11.12 -20.38 0.21
C TRP A 313 -10.96 -20.66 1.71
N LEU A 314 -11.92 -20.20 2.53
CA LEU A 314 -11.93 -20.42 3.98
C LEU A 314 -12.23 -21.87 4.36
N GLU A 315 -12.94 -22.64 3.53
CA GLU A 315 -13.11 -24.08 3.75
C GLU A 315 -11.83 -24.89 3.49
N LYS A 316 -11.02 -24.46 2.52
CA LYS A 316 -9.82 -25.18 2.09
C LYS A 316 -8.55 -24.76 2.85
N ASN A 317 -8.56 -23.61 3.50
CA ASN A 317 -7.36 -23.00 4.08
C ASN A 317 -7.66 -22.32 5.42
N THR A 318 -6.65 -22.31 6.29
CA THR A 318 -6.64 -21.49 7.51
C THR A 318 -5.87 -20.19 7.28
N TYR A 319 -6.39 -19.08 7.80
CA TYR A 319 -5.80 -17.75 7.73
C TYR A 319 -5.69 -17.13 9.12
N ASP A 320 -4.61 -16.36 9.33
CA ASP A 320 -4.47 -15.52 10.53
C ASP A 320 -5.44 -14.34 10.48
N PHE A 321 -5.58 -13.76 9.27
CA PHE A 321 -6.48 -12.65 8.99
C PHE A 321 -7.17 -12.79 7.63
N VAL A 322 -8.42 -12.33 7.56
CA VAL A 322 -9.16 -12.10 6.33
C VAL A 322 -9.48 -10.61 6.29
N ILE A 323 -9.04 -9.93 5.23
CA ILE A 323 -9.20 -8.47 5.12
C ILE A 323 -10.10 -8.16 3.93
N LEU A 324 -11.31 -7.66 4.22
CA LEU A 324 -12.36 -7.43 3.21
C LEU A 324 -12.77 -5.97 3.22
N VAL A 325 -12.92 -5.37 2.05
CA VAL A 325 -13.62 -4.08 1.90
C VAL A 325 -15.07 -4.39 1.55
N ASN A 326 -16.03 -3.90 2.32
CA ASN A 326 -17.44 -4.26 2.16
C ASN A 326 -18.37 -3.07 2.48
N PRO A 327 -19.02 -2.43 1.48
CA PRO A 327 -18.95 -2.72 0.05
C PRO A 327 -17.55 -2.52 -0.54
N ASN A 328 -17.15 -3.41 -1.45
CA ASN A 328 -15.80 -3.41 -2.02
C ASN A 328 -15.57 -2.20 -2.94
N SER A 329 -14.35 -1.69 -2.98
CA SER A 329 -13.89 -0.78 -4.04
C SER A 329 -12.80 -1.52 -4.82
N PRO A 330 -12.97 -1.76 -6.14
CA PRO A 330 -13.71 -0.86 -7.04
C PRO A 330 -15.08 -1.35 -7.52
N THR A 331 -15.58 -2.52 -7.11
CA THR A 331 -16.83 -3.10 -7.66
C THR A 331 -18.12 -2.50 -7.07
N GLY A 332 -18.03 -1.91 -5.88
CA GLY A 332 -19.18 -1.50 -5.08
C GLY A 332 -19.99 -2.67 -4.53
N ARG A 333 -19.59 -3.92 -4.75
CA ARG A 333 -20.38 -5.07 -4.33
C ARG A 333 -20.38 -5.17 -2.80
N TRP A 334 -21.55 -5.44 -2.23
CA TRP A 334 -21.74 -5.73 -0.82
C TRP A 334 -22.13 -7.20 -0.67
N ILE A 335 -21.53 -7.88 0.29
CA ILE A 335 -21.91 -9.24 0.68
C ILE A 335 -22.25 -9.26 2.16
N ASP A 336 -23.19 -10.12 2.55
CA ASP A 336 -23.44 -10.37 3.96
C ASP A 336 -22.35 -11.29 4.52
N LEU A 337 -21.68 -10.84 5.58
CA LEU A 337 -20.56 -11.55 6.18
C LEU A 337 -20.94 -12.27 7.48
N VAL A 338 -22.18 -12.14 7.96
CA VAL A 338 -22.60 -12.68 9.27
C VAL A 338 -22.35 -14.18 9.38
N ASP A 339 -22.75 -14.96 8.37
CA ASP A 339 -22.57 -16.42 8.35
C ASP A 339 -21.09 -16.82 8.26
N ILE A 340 -20.28 -16.05 7.52
CA ILE A 340 -18.82 -16.25 7.44
C ILE A 340 -18.20 -16.05 8.82
N LEU A 341 -18.52 -14.93 9.47
CA LEU A 341 -17.96 -14.57 10.77
C LEU A 341 -18.33 -15.59 11.86
N GLN A 342 -19.56 -16.11 11.82
CA GLN A 342 -20.01 -17.17 12.72
C GLN A 342 -19.26 -18.48 12.49
N LYS A 343 -19.13 -18.92 11.23
CA LYS A 343 -18.52 -20.20 10.87
C LYS A 343 -17.01 -20.22 11.14
N TYR A 344 -16.31 -19.11 10.91
CA TYR A 344 -14.84 -19.02 11.02
C TYR A 344 -14.39 -18.19 12.23
N SER A 345 -14.97 -18.49 13.40
CA SER A 345 -14.76 -17.73 14.65
C SER A 345 -13.31 -17.69 15.17
N THR A 346 -12.43 -18.58 14.70
CA THR A 346 -11.00 -18.62 15.07
C THR A 346 -10.11 -17.76 14.18
N THR A 347 -10.61 -17.29 13.03
CA THR A 347 -9.87 -16.45 12.09
C THR A 347 -10.22 -14.99 12.35
N ASN A 348 -9.24 -14.08 12.40
CA ASN A 348 -9.53 -12.67 12.57
C ASN A 348 -10.01 -12.05 11.25
N PHE A 349 -10.98 -11.13 11.34
CA PHE A 349 -11.52 -10.41 10.21
C PHE A 349 -11.28 -8.90 10.40
N TRP A 350 -10.65 -8.29 9.41
CA TRP A 350 -10.65 -6.84 9.23
C TRP A 350 -11.66 -6.51 8.13
N VAL A 351 -12.75 -5.83 8.49
CA VAL A 351 -13.74 -5.37 7.51
C VAL A 351 -13.70 -3.85 7.39
N ASP A 352 -13.37 -3.37 6.20
CA ASP A 352 -13.40 -1.95 5.86
C ASP A 352 -14.78 -1.58 5.31
N GLU A 353 -15.53 -0.83 6.12
CA GLU A 353 -16.88 -0.39 5.83
C GLU A 353 -16.92 1.07 5.37
N THR A 354 -15.87 1.57 4.70
CA THR A 354 -15.81 2.95 4.18
C THR A 354 -17.04 3.38 3.35
N TYR A 355 -17.71 2.44 2.68
CA TYR A 355 -18.85 2.73 1.79
C TYR A 355 -20.20 2.24 2.34
N ILE A 356 -20.26 1.68 3.56
CA ILE A 356 -21.48 1.02 4.07
C ILE A 356 -22.68 1.98 4.19
N ASP A 357 -22.41 3.26 4.52
CA ASP A 357 -23.46 4.26 4.68
C ASP A 357 -24.22 4.51 3.35
N PHE A 358 -23.53 4.43 2.20
CA PHE A 358 -24.17 4.51 0.88
C PHE A 358 -25.01 3.28 0.54
N ALA A 359 -24.68 2.12 1.13
CA ALA A 359 -25.43 0.89 0.93
C ALA A 359 -26.73 0.85 1.74
N GLN A 360 -26.80 1.64 2.82
CA GLN A 360 -27.89 1.60 3.81
C GLN A 360 -28.19 0.17 4.28
N LYS A 361 -27.11 -0.56 4.52
CA LYS A 361 -27.12 -1.89 5.15
C LYS A 361 -26.66 -1.76 6.59
N ASP A 362 -27.00 -2.76 7.40
CA ASP A 362 -26.52 -2.81 8.78
C ASP A 362 -25.01 -2.99 8.81
N SER A 363 -24.37 -2.14 9.61
CA SER A 363 -22.93 -2.17 9.81
C SER A 363 -22.55 -3.26 10.80
N LEU A 364 -21.46 -3.98 10.51
CA LEU A 364 -20.93 -5.01 11.39
C LEU A 364 -20.35 -4.43 12.69
N GLU A 365 -20.17 -3.11 12.79
CA GLU A 365 -19.67 -2.45 13.99
C GLU A 365 -20.54 -2.70 15.23
N LYS A 366 -21.84 -2.98 15.04
CA LYS A 366 -22.80 -3.29 16.13
C LYS A 366 -22.77 -4.75 16.60
N THR A 367 -22.19 -5.66 15.81
CA THR A 367 -22.18 -7.10 16.11
C THR A 367 -21.12 -7.46 17.17
N LEU A 368 -21.30 -8.53 17.94
CA LEU A 368 -20.38 -8.92 19.02
C LEU A 368 -19.46 -10.11 18.65
N PHE A 369 -18.97 -10.14 17.41
CA PHE A 369 -18.02 -11.18 17.00
C PHE A 369 -16.64 -10.96 17.64
N PRO A 370 -16.08 -11.96 18.35
CA PRO A 370 -14.84 -11.83 19.11
C PRO A 370 -13.57 -11.76 18.26
N ASN A 371 -13.71 -11.93 16.95
CA ASN A 371 -12.66 -11.98 15.93
C ASN A 371 -12.84 -10.88 14.87
N LEU A 372 -13.74 -9.91 15.07
CA LEU A 372 -14.08 -8.90 14.06
C LEU A 372 -13.57 -7.50 14.43
N TYR A 373 -12.84 -6.90 13.50
CA TYR A 373 -12.34 -5.53 13.55
C TYR A 373 -12.93 -4.75 12.37
N VAL A 374 -13.69 -3.70 12.64
CA VAL A 374 -14.36 -2.87 11.62
C VAL A 374 -13.69 -1.52 11.52
N CYS A 375 -13.17 -1.20 10.33
CA CYS A 375 -12.57 0.09 10.01
C CYS A 375 -13.56 0.97 9.24
N LYS A 376 -13.72 2.22 9.67
CA LYS A 376 -14.65 3.19 9.09
C LYS A 376 -13.95 4.50 8.79
N SER A 377 -14.07 4.94 7.54
CA SER A 377 -13.62 6.27 7.12
C SER A 377 -14.80 7.24 7.05
N MET A 378 -14.62 8.47 7.56
CA MET A 378 -15.61 9.54 7.39
C MET A 378 -15.38 10.35 6.11
N SER A 379 -14.35 10.00 5.33
CA SER A 379 -13.90 10.80 4.19
C SER A 379 -14.96 10.91 3.09
N LYS A 380 -15.72 9.82 2.85
CA LYS A 380 -16.59 9.70 1.67
C LYS A 380 -18.05 9.97 2.02
N SER A 381 -18.62 9.22 2.95
CA SER A 381 -20.04 9.36 3.32
C SER A 381 -20.37 10.68 4.01
N TYR A 382 -19.40 11.34 4.66
CA TYR A 382 -19.63 12.58 5.41
C TYR A 382 -19.01 13.83 4.78
N ALA A 383 -18.44 13.73 3.58
CA ALA A 383 -17.72 14.81 2.91
C ALA A 383 -16.55 15.40 3.74
N LEU A 384 -15.87 14.55 4.52
CA LEU A 384 -14.76 14.94 5.41
C LEU A 384 -13.39 14.47 4.90
N SER A 385 -13.23 14.31 3.58
CA SER A 385 -12.00 13.79 2.98
C SER A 385 -10.77 14.62 3.34
N GLY A 386 -10.88 15.96 3.37
CA GLY A 386 -9.79 16.85 3.82
C GLY A 386 -9.58 16.89 5.34
N MET A 387 -10.58 16.53 6.15
CA MET A 387 -10.48 16.57 7.61
C MET A 387 -9.76 15.34 8.20
N ARG A 388 -9.62 14.27 7.41
CA ARG A 388 -8.87 13.06 7.81
C ARG A 388 -9.39 12.44 9.12
N VAL A 389 -10.65 11.99 9.13
CA VAL A 389 -11.22 11.30 10.31
C VAL A 389 -11.63 9.87 9.95
N ALA A 390 -11.22 8.93 10.80
CA ALA A 390 -11.62 7.53 10.75
C ALA A 390 -11.60 6.93 12.15
N TYR A 391 -12.19 5.75 12.28
CA TYR A 391 -12.10 4.94 13.48
C TYR A 391 -12.04 3.45 13.15
N LEU A 392 -11.44 2.71 14.06
CA LEU A 392 -11.38 1.26 14.11
C LEU A 392 -12.12 0.84 15.37
N CYS A 393 -13.06 -0.09 15.24
CA CYS A 393 -13.67 -0.73 16.39
C CYS A 393 -13.48 -2.24 16.35
N GLY A 394 -13.38 -2.86 17.51
CA GLY A 394 -13.16 -4.30 17.61
C GLY A 394 -13.27 -4.76 19.05
N PRO A 395 -13.26 -6.08 19.30
CA PRO A 395 -13.34 -6.64 20.64
C PRO A 395 -12.20 -6.12 21.51
N ASN A 396 -12.48 -5.93 22.81
CA ASN A 396 -11.46 -5.56 23.79
C ASN A 396 -10.40 -6.67 23.91
N THR A 397 -9.31 -6.50 23.16
CA THR A 397 -8.27 -7.51 22.93
C THR A 397 -6.91 -6.84 22.97
N MET A 398 -5.87 -7.63 23.23
CA MET A 398 -4.47 -7.16 23.18
C MET A 398 -4.10 -6.53 21.82
N LEU A 399 -4.78 -6.92 20.73
CA LEU A 399 -4.60 -6.29 19.42
C LEU A 399 -5.04 -4.82 19.45
N MET A 400 -6.22 -4.50 19.98
CA MET A 400 -6.70 -3.11 20.13
C MET A 400 -5.82 -2.29 21.09
N ASP A 401 -5.36 -2.89 22.19
CA ASP A 401 -4.49 -2.21 23.15
C ASP A 401 -3.14 -1.82 22.54
N LYS A 402 -2.55 -2.68 21.70
CA LYS A 402 -1.32 -2.34 20.96
C LYS A 402 -1.53 -1.13 20.06
N VAL A 403 -2.68 -1.04 19.38
CA VAL A 403 -3.00 0.10 18.51
C VAL A 403 -3.16 1.38 19.32
N LYS A 404 -3.89 1.33 20.44
CA LYS A 404 -4.02 2.46 21.38
C LYS A 404 -2.66 2.93 21.87
N LEU A 405 -1.83 2.01 22.36
CA LEU A 405 -0.48 2.32 22.87
C LEU A 405 0.42 2.99 21.82
N ARG A 406 0.23 2.65 20.54
CA ARG A 406 0.99 3.24 19.42
C ARG A 406 0.31 4.45 18.78
N THR A 407 -0.85 4.87 19.30
CA THR A 407 -1.54 6.07 18.83
C THR A 407 -0.79 7.31 19.33
N PRO A 408 -0.28 8.19 18.46
CA PRO A 408 0.32 9.44 18.89
C PRO A 408 -0.72 10.32 19.61
N PRO A 409 -0.30 11.15 20.58
CA PRO A 409 -1.16 12.20 21.08
C PRO A 409 -1.59 13.10 19.92
N TRP A 410 -2.83 13.59 19.96
CA TRP A 410 -3.38 14.50 18.94
C TRP A 410 -3.47 13.91 17.53
N VAL A 411 -3.63 12.58 17.42
CA VAL A 411 -3.73 11.87 16.13
C VAL A 411 -4.81 12.43 15.20
N VAL A 412 -5.91 12.97 15.74
CA VAL A 412 -6.95 13.68 14.95
C VAL A 412 -6.97 15.14 15.38
N SER A 413 -6.89 16.05 14.41
CA SER A 413 -6.88 17.50 14.66
C SER A 413 -8.18 17.98 15.31
N TYR A 414 -8.13 19.09 16.04
CA TYR A 414 -9.31 19.64 16.70
C TYR A 414 -10.49 19.90 15.74
N PRO A 415 -10.34 20.64 14.62
CA PRO A 415 -11.46 20.87 13.71
C PRO A 415 -12.03 19.57 13.13
N ALA A 416 -11.17 18.55 12.95
CA ALA A 416 -11.59 17.24 12.49
C ALA A 416 -12.43 16.48 13.55
N GLN A 417 -12.09 16.58 14.85
CA GLN A 417 -12.90 15.99 15.93
C GLN A 417 -14.30 16.62 16.00
N ILE A 418 -14.39 17.94 15.85
CA ILE A 418 -15.68 18.66 15.83
C ILE A 418 -16.49 18.26 14.60
N ALA A 419 -15.88 18.32 13.42
CA ALA A 419 -16.53 17.94 12.17
C ALA A 419 -17.05 16.50 12.20
N GLY A 420 -16.24 15.55 12.66
CA GLY A 420 -16.64 14.16 12.82
C GLY A 420 -17.80 13.97 13.80
N SER A 421 -17.76 14.66 14.94
CA SER A 421 -18.81 14.55 15.97
C SER A 421 -20.16 15.09 15.47
N ILE A 422 -20.18 16.27 14.85
CA ILE A 422 -21.39 16.86 14.27
C ILE A 422 -21.90 15.99 13.11
N ALA A 423 -21.00 15.50 12.25
CA ALA A 423 -21.39 14.70 11.09
C ALA A 423 -22.18 13.44 11.48
N LEU A 424 -21.79 12.77 12.56
CA LEU A 424 -22.44 11.57 13.07
C LEU A 424 -23.84 11.83 13.64
N GLN A 425 -24.11 13.06 14.09
CA GLN A 425 -25.40 13.47 14.64
C GLN A 425 -26.38 13.94 13.55
N GLU A 426 -25.88 14.37 12.39
CA GLU A 426 -26.65 14.91 11.27
C GLU A 426 -27.20 13.82 10.32
N LYS A 427 -27.83 12.78 10.88
CA LYS A 427 -28.30 11.59 10.14
C LYS A 427 -29.21 11.93 8.96
N GLU A 428 -30.13 12.87 9.14
CA GLU A 428 -31.09 13.27 8.09
C GLU A 428 -30.40 13.96 6.91
N TYR A 429 -29.45 14.86 7.18
CA TYR A 429 -28.70 15.56 6.14
C TYR A 429 -27.95 14.57 5.25
N TYR A 430 -27.15 13.69 5.86
CA TYR A 430 -26.33 12.75 5.11
C TYR A 430 -27.16 11.64 4.46
N GLY A 431 -28.22 11.15 5.11
CA GLY A 431 -29.16 10.21 4.50
C GLY A 431 -29.74 10.72 3.17
N LYS A 432 -30.15 12.00 3.12
CA LYS A 432 -30.60 12.65 1.88
C LYS A 432 -29.50 12.71 0.81
N MET A 433 -28.25 12.98 1.21
CA MET A 433 -27.12 13.03 0.26
C MET A 433 -26.76 11.65 -0.29
N TRP A 434 -26.84 10.59 0.53
CA TRP A 434 -26.59 9.22 0.09
C TRP A 434 -27.66 8.75 -0.90
N GLU A 435 -28.94 9.00 -0.62
CA GLU A 435 -30.03 8.69 -1.54
C GLU A 435 -29.92 9.45 -2.86
N LYS A 436 -29.63 10.76 -2.80
CA LYS A 436 -29.40 11.54 -4.03
C LYS A 436 -28.20 11.03 -4.83
N THR A 437 -27.13 10.59 -4.17
CA THR A 437 -25.98 9.96 -4.84
C THR A 437 -26.38 8.69 -5.58
N LYS A 438 -27.23 7.86 -4.95
CA LYS A 438 -27.76 6.63 -5.55
C LYS A 438 -28.63 6.93 -6.78
N GLN A 439 -29.54 7.90 -6.69
CA GLN A 439 -30.39 8.34 -7.80
C GLN A 439 -29.57 8.84 -8.99
N MET A 440 -28.63 9.76 -8.77
CA MET A 440 -27.76 10.26 -9.85
C MET A 440 -26.93 9.14 -10.49
N LYS A 441 -26.49 8.16 -9.71
CA LYS A 441 -25.75 7.01 -10.25
C LYS A 441 -26.65 6.14 -11.14
N GLN A 442 -27.92 5.94 -10.78
CA GLN A 442 -28.88 5.23 -11.63
C GLN A 442 -29.12 5.97 -12.95
N GLU A 443 -29.35 7.28 -12.89
CA GLU A 443 -29.51 8.14 -14.08
C GLU A 443 -28.28 8.10 -15.01
N ILE A 444 -27.06 8.14 -14.43
CA ILE A 444 -25.82 8.02 -15.20
C ILE A 444 -25.75 6.68 -15.93
N VAL A 445 -26.05 5.57 -15.24
CA VAL A 445 -25.99 4.22 -15.82
C VAL A 445 -27.02 4.08 -16.95
N GLU A 446 -28.24 4.55 -16.74
CA GLU A 446 -29.31 4.53 -17.76
C GLU A 446 -28.91 5.31 -19.02
N ARG A 447 -28.29 6.49 -18.84
CA ARG A 447 -27.85 7.34 -19.96
C ARG A 447 -26.64 6.82 -20.71
N LEU A 448 -25.75 6.09 -20.05
CA LEU A 448 -24.65 5.40 -20.74
C LEU A 448 -25.19 4.25 -21.61
N GLY A 449 -26.34 3.68 -21.25
CA GLY A 449 -27.04 2.65 -22.03
C GLY A 449 -26.13 1.47 -22.36
N GLU A 450 -26.22 0.96 -23.58
CA GLU A 450 -25.44 -0.20 -24.05
C GLU A 450 -24.00 0.17 -24.45
N LYS A 451 -23.60 1.45 -24.41
CA LYS A 451 -22.27 1.89 -24.84
C LYS A 451 -21.16 1.35 -23.92
N PHE A 452 -21.46 1.18 -22.63
CA PHE A 452 -20.54 0.66 -21.64
C PHE A 452 -21.22 -0.44 -20.82
N ASP A 453 -20.49 -1.51 -20.50
CA ASP A 453 -20.86 -2.42 -19.42
C ASP A 453 -20.51 -1.74 -18.09
N VAL A 454 -21.54 -1.25 -17.38
CA VAL A 454 -21.38 -0.46 -16.16
C VAL A 454 -21.69 -1.28 -14.91
N VAL A 455 -20.72 -1.35 -14.00
CA VAL A 455 -20.91 -1.87 -12.64
C VAL A 455 -21.08 -0.69 -11.69
N SER A 456 -22.29 -0.50 -11.16
CA SER A 456 -22.60 0.64 -10.29
C SER A 456 -22.43 0.33 -8.81
N GLY A 457 -22.80 -0.87 -8.35
CA GLY A 457 -22.67 -1.33 -6.97
C GLY A 457 -23.20 -0.35 -5.91
N TYR A 458 -22.71 -0.48 -4.68
CA TYR A 458 -22.88 0.43 -3.56
C TYR A 458 -21.64 1.31 -3.38
N GLY A 459 -21.85 2.56 -2.97
CA GLY A 459 -20.81 3.59 -2.91
C GLY A 459 -21.08 4.77 -3.85
N ASN A 460 -20.21 5.78 -3.78
CA ASN A 460 -20.32 7.02 -4.57
C ASN A 460 -19.51 6.98 -5.88
N PHE A 461 -19.51 5.83 -6.55
CA PHE A 461 -18.77 5.61 -7.79
C PHE A 461 -19.42 4.51 -8.62
N TYR A 462 -18.99 4.38 -9.87
CA TYR A 462 -19.32 3.30 -10.79
C TYR A 462 -18.08 2.94 -11.62
N VAL A 463 -18.11 1.79 -12.27
CA VAL A 463 -17.06 1.29 -13.15
C VAL A 463 -17.61 1.08 -14.54
N CYS A 464 -17.01 1.72 -15.53
CA CYS A 464 -17.23 1.39 -16.94
C CYS A 464 -16.18 0.37 -17.36
N LYS A 465 -16.59 -0.87 -17.66
CA LYS A 465 -15.68 -1.89 -18.19
C LYS A 465 -15.33 -1.57 -19.63
N THR A 466 -14.07 -1.75 -19.99
CA THR A 466 -13.58 -1.53 -21.34
C THR A 466 -12.19 -2.14 -21.50
N ASP A 467 -11.87 -2.62 -22.70
CA ASP A 467 -10.53 -3.08 -23.06
C ASP A 467 -9.63 -1.91 -23.52
N THR A 468 -10.22 -0.74 -23.84
CA THR A 468 -9.51 0.46 -24.31
C THR A 468 -9.25 1.47 -23.19
N ILE A 469 -8.79 0.98 -22.04
CA ILE A 469 -8.60 1.75 -20.80
C ILE A 469 -7.73 3.00 -21.02
N GLU A 470 -6.56 2.86 -21.64
CA GLU A 470 -5.62 3.98 -21.84
C GLU A 470 -6.13 5.01 -22.85
N ALA A 471 -6.85 4.57 -23.90
CA ALA A 471 -7.43 5.47 -24.88
C ALA A 471 -8.55 6.31 -24.25
N LEU A 472 -9.45 5.66 -23.50
CA LEU A 472 -10.51 6.36 -22.79
C LEU A 472 -9.95 7.30 -21.71
N TYR A 473 -8.96 6.87 -20.94
CA TYR A 473 -8.28 7.71 -19.96
C TYR A 473 -7.66 8.96 -20.61
N THR A 474 -6.96 8.79 -21.73
CA THR A 474 -6.32 9.89 -22.47
C THR A 474 -7.36 10.87 -23.00
N HIS A 475 -8.41 10.37 -23.67
CA HIS A 475 -9.53 11.18 -24.18
C HIS A 475 -10.21 12.01 -23.09
N MET A 476 -10.47 11.41 -21.94
CA MET A 476 -11.12 12.10 -20.81
C MET A 476 -10.18 13.13 -20.18
N LYS A 477 -8.89 12.80 -20.06
CA LYS A 477 -7.86 13.72 -19.57
C LYS A 477 -7.70 14.94 -20.48
N GLU A 478 -7.73 14.78 -21.80
CA GLU A 478 -7.69 15.89 -22.78
C GLU A 478 -8.89 16.83 -22.64
N LYS A 479 -10.03 16.32 -22.16
CA LYS A 479 -11.23 17.11 -21.82
C LYS A 479 -11.17 17.72 -20.40
N GLY A 480 -10.04 17.59 -19.70
CA GLY A 480 -9.86 18.09 -18.34
C GLY A 480 -10.61 17.29 -17.27
N ILE A 481 -10.87 16.01 -17.52
CA ILE A 481 -11.59 15.10 -16.62
C ILE A 481 -10.64 13.98 -16.20
N LEU A 482 -10.26 13.96 -14.92
CA LEU A 482 -9.43 12.91 -14.34
C LEU A 482 -10.30 11.77 -13.84
N ILE A 483 -10.03 10.55 -14.30
CA ILE A 483 -10.74 9.33 -13.96
C ILE A 483 -9.75 8.24 -13.54
N ARG A 484 -10.20 7.21 -12.82
CA ARG A 484 -9.29 6.19 -12.27
C ARG A 484 -9.25 4.94 -13.15
N ARG A 485 -8.06 4.63 -13.67
CA ARG A 485 -7.77 3.34 -14.32
C ARG A 485 -7.75 2.20 -13.30
N ILE A 486 -8.36 1.08 -13.66
CA ILE A 486 -8.28 -0.21 -12.95
C ILE A 486 -8.08 -1.32 -13.99
N ASP A 487 -7.73 -2.53 -13.56
CA ASP A 487 -7.29 -3.62 -14.45
C ASP A 487 -8.28 -4.00 -15.56
N TYR A 488 -9.58 -3.72 -15.38
CA TYR A 488 -10.66 -4.13 -16.27
C TYR A 488 -11.59 -2.98 -16.68
N GLY A 489 -11.15 -1.73 -16.50
CA GLY A 489 -11.95 -0.57 -16.91
C GLY A 489 -11.54 0.75 -16.25
N ILE A 490 -12.51 1.66 -16.17
CA ILE A 490 -12.36 2.94 -15.48
C ILE A 490 -13.36 3.01 -14.33
N ARG A 491 -12.88 3.32 -13.13
CA ARG A 491 -13.70 3.73 -11.99
C ARG A 491 -13.86 5.25 -11.98
N ILE A 492 -15.09 5.72 -11.83
CA ILE A 492 -15.45 7.13 -11.87
C ILE A 492 -16.28 7.47 -10.63
N ALA A 493 -15.88 8.50 -9.90
CA ALA A 493 -16.66 9.04 -8.80
C ALA A 493 -17.95 9.69 -9.31
N VAL A 494 -19.04 9.58 -8.55
CA VAL A 494 -20.22 10.41 -8.74
C VAL A 494 -19.89 11.82 -8.24
N ARG A 495 -20.10 12.81 -9.10
CA ARG A 495 -19.75 14.22 -8.90
C ARG A 495 -21.01 15.10 -8.81
N SER A 496 -20.87 16.43 -8.85
CA SER A 496 -22.05 17.31 -8.87
C SER A 496 -22.89 17.04 -10.12
N PRO A 497 -24.19 17.41 -10.16
CA PRO A 497 -25.00 17.25 -11.37
C PRO A 497 -24.33 17.82 -12.62
N GLU A 498 -23.76 19.03 -12.53
CA GLU A 498 -23.08 19.70 -13.63
C GLU A 498 -21.78 19.00 -14.04
N GLU A 499 -21.01 18.52 -13.06
CA GLU A 499 -19.80 17.72 -13.30
C GLU A 499 -20.15 16.37 -13.95
N ASN A 500 -21.23 15.72 -13.52
CA ASN A 500 -21.70 14.46 -14.09
C ASN A 500 -22.15 14.62 -15.54
N GLU A 501 -22.80 15.74 -15.91
CA GLU A 501 -23.11 16.03 -17.33
C GLU A 501 -21.85 16.11 -18.18
N ARG A 502 -20.79 16.76 -17.66
CA ARG A 502 -19.50 16.85 -18.37
C ARG A 502 -18.83 15.49 -18.51
N ILE A 503 -18.88 14.66 -17.47
CA ILE A 503 -18.37 13.28 -17.50
C ILE A 503 -19.14 12.48 -18.55
N LEU A 504 -20.48 12.49 -18.51
CA LEU A 504 -21.35 11.78 -19.44
C LEU A 504 -21.10 12.21 -20.90
N ALA A 505 -21.01 13.51 -21.16
CA ALA A 505 -20.69 14.03 -22.49
C ALA A 505 -19.30 13.55 -22.98
N GLY A 506 -18.31 13.51 -22.08
CA GLY A 506 -16.99 12.96 -22.37
C GLY A 506 -17.04 11.48 -22.75
N LEU A 507 -17.75 10.68 -21.95
CA LEU A 507 -17.92 9.23 -22.16
C LEU A 507 -18.71 8.92 -23.43
N LEU A 508 -19.80 9.62 -23.70
CA LEU A 508 -20.65 9.38 -24.88
C LEU A 508 -19.99 9.82 -26.19
N CYS A 509 -19.05 10.77 -26.13
CA CYS A 509 -18.27 11.26 -27.28
C CYS A 509 -17.04 10.38 -27.60
N PHE A 510 -16.59 9.54 -26.68
CA PHE A 510 -15.56 8.53 -26.94
C PHE A 510 -16.10 7.46 -27.90
#